data_AF-A0A9X4NJC8-F1
#
_entry.id   AF-A0A9X4NJC8-F1
#
_cell.length_a   1.000
_cell.length_b   1.000
_cell.length_c   1.000
_cell.angle_alpha   90.00
_cell.angle_beta   90.00
_cell.angle_gamma   90.00
#
_symmetry.space_group_name_H-M   'P 1'
#
loop_
_entity.id
_entity.type
_entity.pdbx_description
1 polymer ?
#
loop_
_entity_poly.entity_id
_entity_poly.type
_entity_poly.pdbx_seq_one_letter_code
_entity_poly.pdbx_strand_id
1 'polypeptide(L)'
;MNKLEITSFEYAVSVFNEIAMDKDAAFIPFEIIWDTSLGIAKAKTIIYDRYNEPVINESIRAESIHQKSFDPGAKDNDSFSFIRHEVFNYFRNTGFGRQNLHLLKRPDLLMVELLELSKVDMPSDIVTPNYSTILDFETLDGTMKLPFIHSDSIEIKEPISLISKN
;
A
#
# COMPACT_ATOMS: atom_id res chain seq x y z
N MET A 1 -9.86 -4.20 9.65
CA MET A 1 -8.43 -4.59 9.60
C MET A 1 -7.64 -3.71 10.56
N ASN A 2 -6.49 -4.15 11.06
CA ASN A 2 -5.60 -3.29 11.82
C ASN A 2 -4.80 -2.37 10.88
N LYS A 3 -4.22 -1.29 11.43
CA LYS A 3 -3.51 -0.26 10.65
C LYS A 3 -2.34 -0.81 9.83
N LEU A 4 -1.60 -1.76 10.40
CA LEU A 4 -0.49 -2.40 9.70
C LEU A 4 -1.01 -3.19 8.50
N GLU A 5 -2.05 -4.01 8.65
CA GLU A 5 -2.66 -4.76 7.55
C GLU A 5 -3.13 -3.85 6.42
N ILE A 6 -3.82 -2.75 6.75
CA ILE A 6 -4.31 -1.78 5.76
C ILE A 6 -3.15 -1.18 4.97
N THR A 7 -2.11 -0.74 5.69
CA THR A 7 -0.94 -0.07 5.12
C THR A 7 -0.06 -1.03 4.32
N SER A 8 0.09 -2.27 4.79
CA SER A 8 0.78 -3.34 4.08
C SER A 8 0.06 -3.71 2.79
N PHE A 9 -1.27 -3.80 2.80
CA PHE A 9 -2.05 -4.08 1.60
C PHE A 9 -1.95 -2.93 0.59
N GLU A 10 -2.09 -1.68 1.02
CA GLU A 10 -1.89 -0.52 0.15
C GLU A 10 -0.50 -0.54 -0.51
N TYR A 11 0.53 -0.86 0.26
CA TYR A 11 1.88 -0.93 -0.27
C TYR A 11 2.07 -2.12 -1.22
N ALA A 12 1.47 -3.27 -0.94
CA ALA A 12 1.52 -4.43 -1.83
C ALA A 12 0.94 -4.10 -3.22
N VAL A 13 -0.17 -3.36 -3.26
CA VAL A 13 -0.76 -2.86 -4.51
C VAL A 13 0.19 -1.88 -5.21
N SER A 14 0.83 -0.97 -4.46
CA SER A 14 1.82 -0.02 -4.99
C SER A 14 3.02 -0.74 -5.64
N VAL A 15 3.59 -1.73 -4.96
CA VAL A 15 4.70 -2.55 -5.48
C VAL A 15 4.28 -3.35 -6.70
N PHE A 16 3.07 -3.93 -6.69
CA PHE A 16 2.55 -4.62 -7.87
C PHE A 16 2.39 -3.68 -9.07
N ASN A 17 1.86 -2.47 -8.85
CA ASN A 17 1.75 -1.45 -9.90
C ASN A 17 3.12 -1.10 -10.49
N GLU A 18 4.14 -0.94 -9.65
CA GLU A 18 5.53 -0.73 -10.11
C GLU A 18 6.00 -1.87 -11.04
N ILE A 19 5.79 -3.14 -10.63
CA ILE A 19 6.18 -4.31 -11.44
C ILE A 19 5.44 -4.32 -12.78
N ALA A 20 4.14 -4.02 -12.78
CA ALA A 20 3.33 -3.99 -13.99
C ALA A 20 3.75 -2.86 -14.95
N MET A 21 4.04 -1.67 -14.42
CA MET A 21 4.52 -0.53 -15.21
C MET A 21 5.91 -0.76 -15.81
N ASP A 22 6.82 -1.45 -15.11
CA ASP A 22 8.14 -1.85 -15.63
C ASP A 22 8.01 -2.79 -16.85
N LYS A 23 6.90 -3.53 -16.93
CA LYS A 23 6.63 -4.50 -18.00
C LYS A 23 5.85 -3.91 -19.17
N ASP A 24 4.93 -3.01 -18.89
CA ASP A 24 4.10 -2.35 -19.88
C ASP A 24 3.88 -0.89 -19.50
N ALA A 25 4.50 0.03 -20.23
CA ALA A 25 4.38 1.46 -19.98
C ALA A 25 2.95 2.01 -20.23
N ALA A 26 2.09 1.27 -20.93
CA ALA A 26 0.68 1.61 -21.14
C ALA A 26 -0.22 1.09 -20.01
N PHE A 27 0.32 0.34 -19.05
CA PHE A 27 -0.43 -0.14 -17.91
C PHE A 27 -0.96 1.02 -17.06
N ILE A 28 -2.24 0.93 -16.68
CA ILE A 28 -2.87 1.89 -15.78
C ILE A 28 -2.86 1.31 -14.36
N PRO A 29 -2.22 1.98 -13.38
CA PRO A 29 -2.16 1.52 -12.00
C PRO A 29 -3.53 1.24 -11.38
N PHE A 30 -3.58 0.18 -10.56
CA PHE A 30 -4.73 -0.10 -9.73
C PHE A 30 -4.82 0.89 -8.56
N GLU A 31 -6.05 1.34 -8.28
CA GLU A 31 -6.45 2.05 -7.07
C GLU A 31 -7.32 1.14 -6.21
N ILE A 32 -7.24 1.33 -4.89
CA ILE A 32 -8.02 0.57 -3.92
C ILE A 32 -9.29 1.33 -3.59
N ILE A 33 -10.41 0.61 -3.56
CA ILE A 33 -11.65 1.06 -2.95
C ILE A 33 -11.80 0.37 -1.61
N TRP A 34 -12.07 1.15 -0.56
CA TRP A 34 -12.20 0.71 0.81
C TRP A 34 -13.66 0.79 1.28
N ASP A 35 -14.10 -0.19 2.08
CA ASP A 35 -15.26 0.00 2.97
C ASP A 35 -14.80 0.66 4.27
N THR A 36 -15.44 1.76 4.62
CA THR A 36 -15.10 2.56 5.81
C THR A 36 -16.34 2.83 6.66
N SER A 37 -16.14 3.29 7.91
CA SER A 37 -17.25 3.73 8.77
C SER A 37 -18.03 4.94 8.20
N LEU A 38 -17.46 5.69 7.25
CA LEU A 38 -18.10 6.81 6.56
C LEU A 38 -18.65 6.43 5.17
N GLY A 39 -18.63 5.14 4.82
CA GLY A 39 -19.07 4.63 3.52
C GLY A 39 -17.91 4.19 2.64
N ILE A 40 -18.22 3.89 1.38
CA ILE A 40 -17.24 3.39 0.43
C ILE A 40 -16.36 4.57 -0.04
N ALA A 41 -15.04 4.43 0.07
CA ALA A 41 -14.13 5.55 -0.15
C ALA A 41 -12.81 5.15 -0.82
N LYS A 42 -12.15 6.16 -1.40
CA LYS A 42 -10.73 6.16 -1.72
C LYS A 42 -9.99 6.81 -0.57
N ALA A 43 -8.83 6.27 -0.25
CA ALA A 43 -7.97 6.73 0.83
C ALA A 43 -6.55 6.25 0.58
N LYS A 44 -5.57 7.03 1.05
CA LYS A 44 -4.17 6.63 1.11
C LYS A 44 -3.71 6.61 2.55
N THR A 45 -3.06 5.55 2.98
CA THR A 45 -2.53 5.39 4.34
C THR A 45 -1.01 5.44 4.37
N ILE A 46 -0.35 5.61 3.23
CA ILE A 46 1.11 5.74 3.13
C ILE A 46 1.50 7.17 2.82
N ILE A 47 2.44 7.70 3.59
CA ILE A 47 3.14 8.93 3.26
C ILE A 47 4.36 8.54 2.42
N TYR A 48 4.51 9.16 1.25
CA TYR A 48 5.68 9.00 0.41
C TYR A 48 6.56 10.24 0.51
N ASP A 49 7.87 10.05 0.53
CA ASP A 49 8.83 11.15 0.53
C ASP A 49 8.99 11.77 -0.87
N ARG A 50 9.92 12.72 -1.01
CA ARG A 50 10.19 13.39 -2.28
C ARG A 50 10.74 12.49 -3.39
N TYR A 51 11.22 11.29 -3.05
CA TYR A 51 11.72 10.27 -3.98
C TYR A 51 10.67 9.19 -4.25
N ASN A 52 9.44 9.38 -3.77
CA ASN A 52 8.36 8.41 -3.85
C ASN A 52 8.67 7.11 -3.10
N GLU A 53 9.45 7.20 -2.02
CA GLU A 53 9.73 6.11 -1.11
C GLU A 53 8.77 6.20 0.10
N PRO A 54 8.13 5.09 0.52
CA PRO A 54 7.26 5.11 1.69
C PRO A 54 8.04 5.46 2.96
N VAL A 55 7.48 6.37 3.73
CA VAL A 55 8.01 6.84 5.02
C VAL A 55 7.68 5.83 6.11
N ILE A 56 8.65 5.48 6.94
CA ILE A 56 8.46 4.62 8.13
C ILE A 56 8.33 5.47 9.39
N ASN A 57 9.10 6.54 9.49
CA ASN A 57 9.07 7.39 10.67
C ASN A 57 8.99 8.86 10.29
N GLU A 58 8.06 9.58 10.89
CA GLU A 58 7.98 11.03 10.84
C GLU A 58 8.11 11.62 12.25
N SER A 59 8.89 12.69 12.37
CA SER A 59 9.01 13.45 13.62
C SER A 59 9.14 14.95 13.34
N ILE A 60 8.50 15.75 14.20
CA ILE A 60 8.63 17.21 14.17
C ILE A 60 9.88 17.60 14.96
N ARG A 61 10.80 18.32 14.32
CA ARG A 61 11.94 18.98 14.96
C ARG A 61 11.75 20.50 14.91
N ALA A 62 12.60 21.24 15.62
CA ALA A 62 12.45 22.68 15.85
C ALA A 62 12.15 23.52 14.58
N GLU A 63 12.69 23.14 13.42
CA GLU A 63 12.54 23.91 12.17
C GLU A 63 12.17 23.04 10.96
N SER A 64 11.90 21.75 11.15
CA SER A 64 11.71 20.82 10.03
C SER A 64 10.94 19.57 10.42
N ILE A 65 10.29 18.97 9.44
CA ILE A 65 9.82 17.60 9.52
C ILE A 65 10.98 16.68 9.13
N HIS A 66 11.30 15.72 9.98
CA HIS A 66 12.30 14.69 9.68
C HIS A 66 11.59 13.39 9.33
N GLN A 67 11.87 12.87 8.14
CA GLN A 67 11.30 11.62 7.62
C GLN A 67 12.42 10.59 7.44
N LYS A 68 12.14 9.36 7.87
CA LYS A 68 12.95 8.18 7.57
C LYS A 68 12.13 7.28 6.66
N SER A 69 12.59 7.09 5.43
CA SER A 69 12.00 6.18 4.44
C SER A 69 12.45 4.74 4.67
N PHE A 70 11.72 3.80 4.06
CA PHE A 70 12.03 2.36 4.08
C PHE A 70 13.39 2.04 3.44
N ASP A 71 13.95 0.86 3.74
CA ASP A 71 15.22 0.38 3.14
C ASP A 71 14.98 -0.83 2.21
N PRO A 72 14.82 -0.64 0.89
CA PRO A 72 14.49 -1.72 -0.04
C PRO A 72 15.54 -2.83 -0.11
N GLY A 73 16.76 -2.61 0.37
CA GLY A 73 17.84 -3.61 0.34
C GLY A 73 17.79 -4.62 1.48
N ALA A 74 17.01 -4.35 2.54
CA ALA A 74 17.01 -5.15 3.75
C ALA A 74 15.58 -5.56 4.13
N LYS A 75 15.19 -6.76 3.67
CA LYS A 75 13.84 -7.32 3.82
C LYS A 75 13.26 -7.14 5.23
N ASP A 76 14.03 -7.49 6.25
CA ASP A 76 13.52 -7.60 7.62
C ASP A 76 13.69 -6.30 8.44
N ASN A 77 14.14 -5.20 7.83
CA ASN A 77 14.36 -3.92 8.54
C ASN A 77 13.05 -3.21 8.87
N ASP A 78 12.07 -3.26 7.97
CA ASP A 78 10.80 -2.54 8.10
C ASP A 78 9.68 -3.21 7.29
N SER A 79 8.44 -2.92 7.66
CA SER A 79 7.27 -3.59 7.10
C SER A 79 7.13 -3.38 5.59
N PHE A 80 7.51 -2.22 5.05
CA PHE A 80 7.44 -1.98 3.61
C PHE A 80 8.49 -2.80 2.87
N SER A 81 9.73 -2.83 3.37
CA SER A 81 10.80 -3.66 2.82
C SER A 81 10.40 -5.14 2.78
N PHE A 82 9.76 -5.63 3.83
CA PHE A 82 9.26 -7.00 3.90
C PHE A 82 8.21 -7.27 2.83
N ILE A 83 7.15 -6.45 2.78
CA ILE A 83 6.08 -6.58 1.79
C ILE A 83 6.62 -6.48 0.36
N ARG A 84 7.57 -5.57 0.11
CA ARG A 84 8.22 -5.44 -1.20
C ARG A 84 8.82 -6.77 -1.63
N HIS A 85 9.61 -7.40 -0.77
CA HIS A 85 10.24 -8.68 -1.12
C HIS A 85 9.21 -9.79 -1.37
N GLU A 86 8.16 -9.89 -0.55
CA GLU A 86 7.09 -10.89 -0.76
C GLU A 86 6.40 -10.70 -2.12
N VAL A 87 6.02 -9.48 -2.47
CA VAL A 87 5.37 -9.16 -3.76
C VAL A 87 6.32 -9.40 -4.94
N PHE A 88 7.58 -8.96 -4.85
CA PHE A 88 8.56 -9.19 -5.92
C PHE A 88 8.85 -10.68 -6.14
N ASN A 89 8.97 -11.46 -5.06
CA ASN A 89 9.19 -12.90 -5.12
C ASN A 89 8.04 -13.60 -5.87
N TYR A 90 6.79 -13.22 -5.57
CA TYR A 90 5.62 -13.81 -6.19
C TYR A 90 5.44 -13.39 -7.66
N PHE A 91 5.53 -12.09 -7.97
CA PHE A 91 5.14 -11.57 -9.28
C PHE A 91 6.27 -11.45 -10.29
N ARG A 92 7.48 -11.08 -9.83
CA ARG A 92 8.63 -10.86 -10.73
C ARG A 92 9.45 -12.13 -10.92
N ASN A 93 9.53 -12.98 -9.89
CA ASN A 93 10.31 -14.22 -9.80
C ASN A 93 11.74 -14.05 -10.37
N THR A 94 12.73 -13.85 -9.51
CA THR A 94 14.11 -13.46 -9.89
C THR A 94 14.94 -14.57 -10.58
N GLY A 95 14.31 -15.68 -11.01
CA GLY A 95 14.95 -16.82 -11.67
C GLY A 95 14.21 -17.35 -12.91
N PHE A 96 14.33 -18.65 -13.20
CA PHE A 96 13.70 -19.33 -14.35
C PHE A 96 12.19 -19.62 -14.20
N GLY A 97 11.56 -19.06 -13.17
CA GLY A 97 10.15 -19.35 -12.84
C GLY A 97 9.15 -18.54 -13.67
N ARG A 98 7.89 -18.97 -13.66
CA ARG A 98 6.79 -18.26 -14.32
C ARG A 98 6.48 -16.98 -13.55
N GLN A 99 6.32 -15.87 -14.27
CA GLN A 99 5.82 -14.61 -13.72
C GLN A 99 4.29 -14.70 -13.56
N ASN A 100 3.77 -14.39 -12.38
CA ASN A 100 2.33 -14.46 -12.10
C ASN A 100 1.54 -13.23 -12.61
N LEU A 101 2.06 -12.54 -13.62
CA LEU A 101 1.44 -11.34 -14.21
C LEU A 101 0.16 -11.63 -15.00
N HIS A 102 -0.21 -12.90 -15.19
CA HIS A 102 -1.52 -13.26 -15.75
C HIS A 102 -2.69 -12.76 -14.87
N LEU A 103 -2.43 -12.49 -13.58
CA LEU A 103 -3.40 -11.89 -12.64
C LEU A 103 -3.80 -10.45 -13.00
N LEU A 104 -3.06 -9.76 -13.88
CA LEU A 104 -3.47 -8.44 -14.43
C LEU A 104 -4.86 -8.47 -15.05
N LYS A 105 -5.29 -9.63 -15.58
CA LYS A 105 -6.60 -9.80 -16.23
C LYS A 105 -7.71 -10.18 -15.24
N ARG A 106 -7.38 -10.36 -13.96
CA ARG A 106 -8.26 -10.84 -12.89
C ARG A 106 -8.03 -10.03 -11.62
N PRO A 107 -8.45 -8.75 -11.59
CA PRO A 107 -8.24 -7.87 -10.43
C PRO A 107 -8.88 -8.42 -9.15
N ASP A 108 -9.94 -9.23 -9.28
CA ASP A 108 -10.56 -9.97 -8.18
C ASP A 108 -9.60 -10.97 -7.53
N LEU A 109 -8.90 -11.79 -8.32
CA LEU A 109 -7.93 -12.76 -7.82
C LEU A 109 -6.62 -12.08 -7.38
N LEU A 110 -6.22 -11.02 -8.08
CA LEU A 110 -5.08 -10.20 -7.71
C LEU A 110 -5.25 -9.60 -6.31
N MET A 111 -6.44 -9.07 -6.00
CA MET A 111 -6.74 -8.50 -4.68
C MET A 111 -6.59 -9.54 -3.57
N VAL A 112 -7.11 -10.76 -3.78
CA VAL A 112 -7.00 -11.87 -2.82
C VAL A 112 -5.53 -12.22 -2.59
N GLU A 113 -4.74 -12.36 -3.65
CA GLU A 113 -3.32 -12.71 -3.52
C GLU A 113 -2.52 -11.60 -2.81
N LEU A 114 -2.75 -10.33 -3.16
CA LEU A 114 -2.08 -9.21 -2.49
C LEU A 114 -2.48 -9.09 -1.02
N LEU A 115 -3.72 -9.43 -0.66
CA LEU A 115 -4.15 -9.54 0.73
C LEU A 115 -3.38 -10.62 1.48
N GLU A 116 -3.21 -11.80 0.89
CA GLU A 116 -2.43 -12.88 1.52
C GLU A 116 -0.97 -12.48 1.69
N LEU A 117 -0.34 -11.90 0.66
CA LEU A 117 1.03 -11.40 0.74
C LEU A 117 1.19 -10.27 1.77
N SER A 118 0.13 -9.48 2.03
CA SER A 118 0.14 -8.42 3.04
C SER A 118 -0.01 -8.90 4.49
N LYS A 119 -0.47 -10.14 4.68
CA LYS A 119 -0.72 -10.77 5.99
C LYS A 119 0.36 -11.76 6.42
N VAL A 120 1.38 -11.99 5.59
CA VAL A 120 2.48 -12.92 5.90
C VAL A 120 3.08 -12.56 7.26
N ASP A 121 3.33 -13.58 8.09
CA ASP A 121 3.86 -13.43 9.45
C ASP A 121 5.18 -12.64 9.45
N MET A 122 5.07 -11.33 9.70
CA MET A 122 6.22 -10.46 9.79
C MET A 122 7.03 -10.79 11.07
N PRO A 123 8.36 -10.61 11.05
CA PRO A 123 9.16 -10.64 12.27
C PRO A 123 8.57 -9.73 13.35
N SER A 124 8.57 -10.19 14.61
CA SER A 124 7.93 -9.47 15.72
C SER A 124 8.60 -8.13 16.07
N ASP A 125 9.85 -7.95 15.65
CA ASP A 125 10.68 -6.76 15.83
C ASP A 125 10.69 -5.82 14.62
N ILE A 126 9.87 -6.10 13.59
CA ILE A 126 9.84 -5.30 12.38
C ILE A 126 9.38 -3.86 12.67
N VAL A 127 10.08 -2.88 12.10
CA VAL A 127 9.70 -1.48 12.24
C VAL A 127 8.49 -1.17 11.39
N THR A 128 7.48 -0.51 11.98
CA THR A 128 6.22 -0.15 11.32
C THR A 128 6.02 1.38 11.27
N PRO A 129 5.18 1.89 10.34
CA PRO A 129 4.88 3.31 10.23
C PRO A 129 4.34 3.94 11.51
N ASN A 130 4.92 5.06 11.95
CA ASN A 130 4.55 5.72 13.21
C ASN A 130 3.50 6.84 13.10
N TYR A 131 3.10 7.24 11.90
CA TYR A 131 2.15 8.33 11.67
C TYR A 131 0.72 7.80 11.56
N SER A 132 -0.26 8.60 11.98
CA SER A 132 -1.68 8.22 12.13
C SER A 132 -2.58 8.99 11.18
N THR A 133 -2.14 9.17 9.94
CA THR A 133 -2.82 10.02 8.95
C THR A 133 -3.30 9.19 7.77
N ILE A 134 -4.56 9.39 7.40
CA ILE A 134 -5.14 8.97 6.13
C ILE A 134 -5.18 10.20 5.24
N LEU A 135 -4.60 10.14 4.05
CA LEU A 135 -4.53 11.21 3.07
C LEU A 135 -5.55 11.00 1.95
N ASP A 136 -5.89 12.11 1.27
CA ASP A 136 -6.72 12.11 0.06
C ASP A 136 -8.01 11.31 0.20
N PHE A 137 -8.72 11.48 1.33
CA PHE A 137 -9.95 10.75 1.59
C PHE A 137 -11.10 11.31 0.75
N GLU A 138 -11.75 10.44 -0.03
CA GLU A 138 -12.87 10.81 -0.89
C GLU A 138 -13.89 9.67 -0.92
N THR A 139 -15.12 9.93 -0.50
CA THR A 139 -16.21 8.96 -0.63
C THR A 139 -16.59 8.79 -2.10
N LEU A 140 -16.95 7.57 -2.51
CA LEU A 140 -17.32 7.29 -3.90
C LEU A 140 -18.59 8.02 -4.35
N ASP A 141 -19.47 8.37 -3.42
CA ASP A 141 -20.67 9.18 -3.69
C ASP A 141 -20.38 10.70 -3.79
N GLY A 142 -19.13 11.12 -3.54
CA GLY A 142 -18.69 12.51 -3.61
C GLY A 142 -19.19 13.41 -2.47
N THR A 143 -19.83 12.85 -1.45
CA THR A 143 -20.38 13.63 -0.33
C THR A 143 -19.30 14.18 0.61
N MET A 144 -18.13 13.54 0.66
CA MET A 144 -17.01 13.96 1.50
C MET A 144 -15.69 13.86 0.75
N LYS A 145 -14.92 14.96 0.81
CA LYS A 145 -13.56 15.04 0.30
C LYS A 145 -12.70 15.81 1.30
N LEU A 146 -11.73 15.12 1.89
CA LEU A 146 -10.85 15.69 2.92
C LEU A 146 -9.39 15.44 2.53
N PRO A 147 -8.51 16.45 2.63
CA PRO A 147 -7.10 16.28 2.29
C PRO A 147 -6.39 15.31 3.24
N PHE A 148 -6.83 15.26 4.50
CA PHE A 148 -6.37 14.29 5.48
C PHE A 148 -7.41 14.04 6.56
N ILE A 149 -7.29 12.88 7.22
CA ILE A 149 -8.09 12.47 8.37
C ILE A 149 -7.17 11.74 9.35
N HIS A 150 -7.38 11.93 10.65
CA HIS A 150 -6.67 11.14 11.66
C HIS A 150 -7.20 9.71 11.66
N SER A 151 -6.31 8.70 11.69
CA SER A 151 -6.69 7.28 11.57
C SER A 151 -7.71 6.85 12.62
N ASP A 152 -7.67 7.44 13.81
CA ASP A 152 -8.60 7.10 14.90
C ASP A 152 -10.01 7.69 14.69
N SER A 153 -10.20 8.56 13.70
CA SER A 153 -11.50 9.18 13.39
C SER A 153 -12.36 8.33 12.45
N ILE A 154 -11.77 7.36 11.75
CA ILE A 154 -12.46 6.51 10.77
C ILE A 154 -11.94 5.08 10.86
N GLU A 155 -12.86 4.13 10.82
CA GLU A 155 -12.51 2.72 10.67
C GLU A 155 -12.44 2.36 9.18
N ILE A 156 -11.29 1.83 8.71
CA ILE A 156 -11.19 1.12 7.43
C ILE A 156 -11.39 -0.37 7.71
N LYS A 157 -12.47 -0.93 7.18
CA LYS A 157 -12.87 -2.31 7.48
C LYS A 157 -12.11 -3.29 6.62
N GLU A 158 -12.22 -3.16 5.31
CA GLU A 158 -11.62 -4.04 4.30
C GLU A 158 -11.52 -3.37 2.92
N PRO A 159 -10.62 -3.81 2.04
CA PRO A 159 -10.66 -3.44 0.63
C PRO A 159 -11.81 -4.18 -0.06
N ILE A 160 -12.59 -3.46 -0.87
CA ILE A 160 -13.72 -4.05 -1.59
C ILE A 160 -13.46 -4.22 -3.09
N SER A 161 -12.50 -3.48 -3.65
CA SER A 161 -12.20 -3.54 -5.08
C SER A 161 -10.83 -2.98 -5.42
N LEU A 162 -10.20 -3.58 -6.43
CA LEU A 162 -9.11 -2.98 -7.20
C LEU A 162 -9.68 -2.46 -8.53
N ILE A 163 -9.57 -1.16 -8.75
CA ILE A 163 -10.02 -0.52 -9.99
C ILE A 163 -8.82 0.02 -10.76
N SER A 164 -8.77 -0.17 -12.07
CA SER A 164 -7.90 0.62 -12.94
C SER A 164 -8.75 1.76 -13.49
N LYS A 165 -8.34 3.02 -13.31
CA LYS A 165 -9.04 4.15 -13.96
C LYS A 165 -8.98 3.95 -15.48
N ASN A 166 -10.14 3.91 -16.13
CA ASN A 166 -10.25 4.17 -17.57
C ASN A 166 -10.74 5.59 -17.77
#